data_AF-A0A8T6EUA7-F1
#
_entry.id   AF-A0A8T6EUA7-F1
#
_cell.length_a   1.000
_cell.length_b   1.000
_cell.length_c   1.000
_cell.angle_alpha   90.00
_cell.angle_beta   90.00
_cell.angle_gamma   90.00
#
_symmetry.space_group_name_H-M   'P 1'
#
loop_
_entity.id
_entity.type
_entity.pdbx_description
1 polymer ?
#
loop_
_entity_poly.entity_id
_entity_poly.type
_entity_poly.pdbx_seq_one_letter_code
_entity_poly.pdbx_strand_id
1 'polypeptide(L)'
;MMPDASVLAEAAQTCELDLPQILETLNERIDYLYDREHQIGHAYFTGCKERKDVDAVMRDSVIPLLAEYFFEDWGKIAAVLGDSASHDGPLKGGFLKRSVVKPPPGLADGDDLPRFRWEVRSDDEGFDYSGLTEG
;
A
#
# COMPACT_ATOMS: atom_id res chain seq x y z
N MET A 1 18.68 3.17 -11.91
CA MET A 1 18.86 1.81 -12.46
C MET A 1 17.57 1.07 -12.17
N MET A 2 16.87 0.53 -13.18
CA MET A 2 15.67 -0.25 -12.91
C MET A 2 16.07 -1.51 -12.11
N PRO A 3 15.31 -1.89 -11.07
CA PRO A 3 15.54 -3.15 -10.38
C PRO A 3 15.29 -4.33 -11.33
N ASP A 4 16.27 -5.24 -11.46
CA ASP A 4 16.10 -6.49 -12.22
C ASP A 4 15.12 -7.42 -11.49
N ALA A 5 13.88 -7.44 -11.97
CA ALA A 5 12.80 -8.25 -11.39
C ALA A 5 13.08 -9.75 -11.42
N SER A 6 13.96 -10.22 -12.32
CA SER A 6 14.40 -11.62 -12.39
C SER A 6 15.07 -12.12 -11.11
N VAL A 7 15.60 -11.21 -10.28
CA VAL A 7 16.20 -11.56 -8.98
C VAL A 7 15.14 -12.05 -7.98
N LEU A 8 13.87 -11.70 -8.17
CA LEU A 8 12.77 -12.08 -7.29
C LEU A 8 12.08 -13.39 -7.69
N ALA A 9 12.50 -14.05 -8.77
CA ALA A 9 11.83 -15.25 -9.27
C ALA A 9 11.79 -16.41 -8.26
N GLU A 10 12.83 -16.55 -7.43
CA GLU A 10 12.90 -17.57 -6.38
C GLU A 10 12.00 -17.22 -5.18
N ALA A 11 12.03 -15.95 -4.75
CA ALA A 11 11.15 -15.45 -3.69
C ALA A 11 9.67 -15.51 -4.10
N ALA A 12 9.35 -15.18 -5.36
CA ALA A 12 7.99 -15.23 -5.90
C ALA A 12 7.38 -16.63 -5.85
N GLN A 13 8.17 -17.65 -6.21
CA GLN A 13 7.74 -19.05 -6.12
C GLN A 13 7.48 -19.48 -4.68
N THR A 14 8.37 -19.11 -3.76
CA THR A 14 8.29 -19.57 -2.37
C THR A 14 7.22 -18.81 -1.56
N CYS A 15 6.96 -17.56 -1.93
CA CYS A 15 5.92 -16.73 -1.29
C CYS A 15 4.54 -16.88 -1.93
N GLU A 16 4.41 -17.61 -3.04
CA GLU A 16 3.18 -17.75 -3.83
C GLU A 16 2.58 -16.37 -4.22
N LEU A 17 3.45 -15.41 -4.51
CA LEU A 17 3.11 -14.03 -4.89
C LEU A 17 3.96 -13.59 -6.07
N ASP A 18 3.36 -12.86 -7.03
CA ASP A 18 4.10 -12.27 -8.14
C ASP A 18 4.85 -10.99 -7.69
N LEU A 19 5.93 -11.19 -6.93
CA LEU A 19 6.76 -10.10 -6.40
C LEU A 19 7.33 -9.18 -7.50
N PRO A 20 7.79 -9.70 -8.66
CA PRO A 20 8.08 -8.88 -9.85
C PRO A 20 6.96 -7.90 -10.19
N GLN A 21 5.74 -8.40 -10.40
CA GLN A 21 4.61 -7.58 -10.81
C GLN A 21 4.17 -6.61 -9.72
N ILE A 22 4.19 -7.03 -8.45
CA ILE A 22 3.88 -6.18 -7.30
C ILE A 22 4.85 -4.99 -7.25
N LEU A 23 6.16 -5.24 -7.36
CA LEU A 23 7.18 -4.20 -7.32
C LEU A 23 7.07 -3.23 -8.50
N GLU A 24 6.83 -3.76 -9.71
CA GLU A 24 6.62 -2.96 -10.91
C GLU A 24 5.42 -2.04 -10.75
N THR A 25 4.27 -2.58 -10.34
CA THR A 25 3.02 -1.83 -10.14
C THR A 25 3.16 -0.73 -9.08
N LEU A 26 3.82 -1.05 -7.96
CA LEU A 26 4.10 -0.05 -6.91
C LEU A 26 4.97 1.09 -7.49
N ASN A 27 6.05 0.75 -8.19
CA ASN A 27 6.97 1.73 -8.74
C ASN A 27 6.35 2.60 -9.85
N GLU A 28 5.50 2.03 -10.70
CA GLU A 28 4.75 2.79 -11.71
C GLU A 28 3.82 3.82 -11.05
N ARG A 29 3.08 3.42 -10.02
CA ARG A 29 2.15 4.32 -9.30
C ARG A 29 2.89 5.39 -8.49
N ILE A 30 4.04 5.06 -7.91
CA ILE A 30 4.92 6.03 -7.23
C ILE A 30 5.48 7.05 -8.22
N ASP A 31 5.96 6.60 -9.39
CA ASP A 31 6.46 7.48 -10.45
C ASP A 31 5.39 8.50 -10.86
N TYR A 32 4.16 8.01 -11.10
CA TYR A 32 3.04 8.89 -11.48
C TYR A 32 2.62 9.89 -10.38
N LEU A 33 2.57 9.46 -9.12
CA LEU A 33 2.05 10.28 -8.01
C LEU A 33 3.11 11.13 -7.30
N TYR A 34 4.39 10.81 -7.49
CA TYR A 34 5.50 11.45 -6.81
C TYR A 34 6.63 11.81 -7.78
N ASP A 35 7.57 10.88 -8.03
CA ASP A 35 8.66 11.03 -9.02
C ASP A 35 9.44 9.70 -9.20
N ARG A 36 10.17 9.58 -10.31
CA ARG A 36 11.08 8.47 -10.64
C ARG A 36 12.20 8.21 -9.64
N GLU A 37 12.65 9.23 -8.89
CA GLU A 37 13.77 9.10 -7.96
C GLU A 37 13.43 8.30 -6.69
N HIS A 38 12.14 8.01 -6.45
CA HIS A 38 11.65 7.39 -5.22
C HIS A 38 11.18 5.94 -5.38
N GLN A 39 11.63 5.28 -6.44
CA GLN A 39 11.30 3.86 -6.66
C GLN A 39 11.78 2.98 -5.50
N ILE A 40 10.93 2.04 -5.12
CA ILE A 40 11.23 0.96 -4.18
C ILE A 40 12.20 -0.01 -4.87
N GLY A 41 13.29 -0.34 -4.19
CA GLY A 41 14.27 -1.32 -4.66
C GLY A 41 13.85 -2.76 -4.40
N HIS A 42 14.33 -3.71 -5.21
CA HIS A 42 14.05 -5.14 -5.04
C HIS A 42 14.62 -5.75 -3.75
N ALA A 43 15.61 -5.08 -3.13
CA ALA A 43 16.29 -5.57 -1.92
C ALA A 43 15.33 -5.82 -0.74
N TYR A 44 14.21 -5.11 -0.67
CA TYR A 44 13.17 -5.34 0.35
C TYR A 44 12.59 -6.76 0.27
N PHE A 45 12.44 -7.30 -0.94
CA PHE A 45 11.76 -8.58 -1.18
C PHE A 45 12.72 -9.74 -1.43
N THR A 46 14.00 -9.48 -1.71
CA THR A 46 14.99 -10.53 -2.01
C THR A 46 15.20 -11.51 -0.85
N GLY A 47 14.99 -11.07 0.39
CA GLY A 47 15.14 -11.90 1.59
C GLY A 47 13.90 -12.74 1.95
N CYS A 48 12.77 -12.53 1.28
CA CYS A 48 11.50 -13.18 1.64
C CYS A 48 11.49 -14.65 1.21
N LYS A 49 11.10 -15.52 2.13
CA LYS A 49 11.03 -16.98 1.93
C LYS A 49 9.62 -17.51 2.05
N GLU A 50 8.71 -16.76 2.64
CA GLU A 50 7.29 -17.11 2.71
C GLU A 50 6.43 -15.84 2.62
N ARG A 51 5.14 -16.02 2.34
CA ARG A 51 4.18 -14.90 2.26
C ARG A 51 4.22 -13.99 3.49
N LYS A 52 4.41 -14.56 4.68
CA LYS A 52 4.49 -13.78 5.92
C LYS A 52 5.67 -12.80 5.94
N ASP A 53 6.80 -13.14 5.33
CA ASP A 53 7.94 -12.22 5.20
C ASP A 53 7.57 -11.03 4.32
N VAL A 54 6.81 -11.26 3.24
CA VAL A 54 6.32 -10.21 2.35
C VAL A 54 5.32 -9.31 3.06
N ASP A 55 4.39 -9.89 3.83
CA ASP A 55 3.43 -9.13 4.64
C ASP A 55 4.17 -8.25 5.67
N ALA A 56 5.21 -8.77 6.33
CA ALA A 56 6.04 -8.03 7.27
C ALA A 56 6.80 -6.88 6.58
N VAL A 57 7.45 -7.14 5.45
CA VAL A 57 8.15 -6.11 4.66
C VAL A 57 7.18 -5.01 4.22
N MET A 58 5.98 -5.38 3.76
CA MET A 58 4.98 -4.41 3.35
C MET A 58 4.54 -3.53 4.53
N ARG A 59 4.29 -4.14 5.69
CA ARG A 59 3.80 -3.47 6.90
C ARG A 59 4.85 -2.57 7.56
N ASP A 60 6.08 -3.08 7.70
CA ASP A 60 7.11 -2.48 8.55
C ASP A 60 8.10 -1.64 7.76
N SER A 61 8.13 -1.78 6.43
CA SER A 61 9.05 -1.03 5.57
C SER A 61 8.34 -0.27 4.46
N VAL A 62 7.58 -0.95 3.58
CA VAL A 62 7.02 -0.30 2.39
C VAL A 62 5.95 0.74 2.72
N ILE A 63 4.93 0.38 3.51
CA ILE A 63 3.86 1.31 3.87
C ILE A 63 4.38 2.53 4.66
N PRO A 64 5.26 2.37 5.67
CA PRO A 64 5.89 3.51 6.33
C PRO A 64 6.68 4.42 5.38
N LEU A 65 7.44 3.84 4.44
CA LEU A 65 8.18 4.60 3.43
C LEU A 65 7.24 5.41 2.53
N LEU A 66 6.11 4.83 2.11
CA LEU A 66 5.09 5.56 1.36
C LEU A 66 4.50 6.70 2.20
N ALA A 67 4.29 6.50 3.50
CA ALA A 67 3.82 7.57 4.40
C ALA A 67 4.83 8.73 4.47
N GLU A 68 6.13 8.45 4.45
CA GLU A 68 7.17 9.48 4.36
C GLU A 68 7.15 10.18 3.00
N TYR A 69 7.08 9.43 1.89
CA TYR A 69 7.07 10.00 0.54
C TYR A 69 5.87 10.90 0.28
N PHE A 70 4.69 10.52 0.80
CA PHE A 70 3.45 11.24 0.59
C PHE A 70 3.09 12.19 1.72
N PHE A 71 3.99 12.47 2.68
CA PHE A 71 3.73 13.36 3.82
C PHE A 71 2.43 13.01 4.57
N GLU A 72 2.23 11.73 4.85
CA GLU A 72 1.02 11.17 5.48
C GLU A 72 -0.29 11.40 4.69
N ASP A 73 -0.23 11.67 3.38
CA ASP A 73 -1.40 11.65 2.49
C ASP A 73 -1.84 10.20 2.21
N TRP A 74 -2.60 9.65 3.16
CA TRP A 74 -3.13 8.29 3.10
C TRP A 74 -4.05 8.03 1.90
N GLY A 75 -4.61 9.07 1.27
CA GLY A 75 -5.35 8.91 0.02
C GLY A 75 -4.43 8.50 -1.14
N LYS A 76 -3.26 9.13 -1.26
CA LYS A 76 -2.25 8.73 -2.24
C LYS A 76 -1.60 7.39 -1.92
N ILE A 77 -1.33 7.11 -0.65
CA ILE A 77 -0.80 5.80 -0.22
C ILE A 77 -1.79 4.70 -0.62
N ALA A 78 -3.09 4.90 -0.35
CA ALA A 78 -4.13 3.97 -0.77
C ALA A 78 -4.15 3.78 -2.29
N ALA A 79 -4.01 4.86 -3.08
CA ALA A 79 -3.94 4.77 -4.54
C ALA A 79 -2.75 3.94 -5.03
N VAL A 80 -1.56 4.11 -4.44
CA VAL A 80 -0.38 3.29 -4.77
C VAL A 80 -0.63 1.82 -4.46
N LEU A 81 -1.21 1.52 -3.29
CA LEU A 81 -1.48 0.15 -2.83
C LEU A 81 -2.64 -0.54 -3.57
N GLY A 82 -3.40 0.17 -4.41
CA GLY A 82 -4.59 -0.37 -5.08
C GLY A 82 -5.87 -0.28 -4.24
N ASP A 83 -5.83 0.44 -3.12
CA ASP A 83 -6.92 0.64 -2.16
C ASP A 83 -7.65 1.97 -2.38
N SER A 84 -7.71 2.47 -3.61
CA SER A 84 -8.47 3.69 -3.91
C SER A 84 -9.98 3.42 -4.00
N ALA A 85 -10.80 4.40 -3.62
CA ALA A 85 -12.25 4.30 -3.68
C ALA A 85 -12.88 5.60 -4.18
N SER A 86 -13.84 5.50 -5.10
CA SER A 86 -14.56 6.65 -5.69
C SER A 86 -15.67 7.22 -4.80
N HIS A 87 -15.74 6.82 -3.53
CA HIS A 87 -16.79 7.23 -2.60
C HIS A 87 -16.19 7.66 -1.26
N ASP A 88 -16.93 8.48 -0.50
CA ASP A 88 -16.51 9.06 0.78
C ASP A 88 -16.97 8.24 2.00
N GLY A 89 -16.88 6.92 1.91
CA GLY A 89 -17.38 5.98 2.92
C GLY A 89 -16.31 5.06 3.50
N PRO A 90 -16.66 4.17 4.43
CA PRO A 90 -15.73 3.16 4.91
C PRO A 90 -15.20 2.29 3.76
N LEU A 91 -13.92 1.94 3.82
CA LEU A 91 -13.26 1.06 2.86
C LEU A 91 -12.59 -0.09 3.62
N LYS A 92 -12.69 -1.30 3.07
CA LYS A 92 -11.85 -2.43 3.46
C LYS A 92 -11.04 -2.84 2.24
N GLY A 93 -9.87 -2.22 2.08
CA GLY A 93 -8.93 -2.51 1.00
C GLY A 93 -8.11 -3.76 1.26
N GLY A 94 -7.19 -4.05 0.35
CA GLY A 94 -6.24 -5.14 0.45
C GLY A 94 -5.16 -4.92 1.51
N PHE A 95 -4.80 -3.67 1.79
CA PHE A 95 -3.76 -3.29 2.75
C PHE A 95 -4.28 -2.34 3.85
N LEU A 96 -5.20 -1.44 3.49
CA LEU A 96 -5.70 -0.38 4.33
C LEU A 96 -7.19 -0.51 4.63
N LYS A 97 -7.58 -0.07 5.82
CA LYS A 97 -8.96 0.17 6.22
C LYS A 97 -9.17 1.67 6.34
N ARG A 98 -10.30 2.15 5.82
CA ARG A 98 -10.77 3.53 5.99
C ARG A 98 -12.05 3.52 6.78
N SER A 99 -12.15 4.37 7.80
CA SER A 99 -13.38 4.64 8.52
C SER A 99 -13.68 6.14 8.55
N VAL A 100 -14.98 6.49 8.56
CA VAL A 100 -15.41 7.89 8.64
C VAL A 100 -15.34 8.34 10.10
N VAL A 101 -14.60 9.43 10.34
CA VAL A 101 -14.48 10.05 11.65
C VAL A 101 -15.63 11.02 11.83
N LYS A 102 -16.46 10.76 12.84
CA LYS A 102 -17.53 11.69 13.21
C LYS A 102 -16.94 12.90 13.94
N PRO A 103 -17.40 14.13 13.63
CA PRO A 103 -17.00 15.31 14.38
C PRO A 103 -17.41 15.17 15.86
N PRO A 104 -16.63 15.73 16.81
CA PRO A 104 -17.04 15.79 18.20
C PRO A 104 -18.33 16.59 18.38
N PRO A 105 -19.10 16.35 19.47
CA PRO A 105 -20.32 17.11 19.75
C PRO A 105 -20.05 18.61 19.79
N GLY A 106 -20.84 19.41 19.06
CA GLY A 106 -20.72 20.87 19.03
C GLY A 106 -19.69 21.44 18.04
N LEU A 107 -18.97 20.57 17.31
CA LEU A 107 -18.05 20.95 16.23
C LEU A 107 -18.56 20.60 14.83
N ALA A 108 -19.71 19.93 14.74
CA ALA A 108 -20.33 19.58 13.46
C ALA A 108 -21.02 20.82 12.88
N ASP A 109 -20.42 21.40 11.85
CA ASP A 109 -21.08 22.36 10.98
C ASP A 109 -21.58 21.60 9.73
N GLY A 110 -22.72 22.02 9.16
CA GLY A 110 -23.40 21.26 8.09
C GLY A 110 -22.59 21.10 6.80
N ASP A 111 -21.43 21.74 6.70
CA ASP A 111 -20.52 21.80 5.56
C ASP A 111 -19.17 21.10 5.82
N ASP A 112 -19.01 20.38 6.93
CA ASP A 112 -17.77 19.65 7.22
C ASP A 112 -17.48 18.59 6.16
N LEU A 113 -16.30 18.69 5.54
CA LEU A 113 -15.80 17.63 4.68
C LEU A 113 -15.57 16.35 5.49
N PRO A 114 -15.86 15.17 4.92
CA PRO A 114 -15.66 13.91 5.62
C PRO A 114 -14.19 13.75 5.99
N ARG A 115 -13.94 13.50 7.28
CA ARG A 115 -12.62 13.12 7.78
C ARG A 115 -12.52 11.61 7.85
N PHE A 116 -11.38 11.09 7.42
CA PHE A 116 -11.12 9.65 7.42
C PHE A 116 -10.03 9.28 8.42
N ARG A 117 -10.21 8.13 9.05
CA ARG A 117 -9.14 7.42 9.76
C ARG A 117 -8.70 6.26 8.89
N TRP A 118 -7.39 6.17 8.71
CA TRP A 118 -6.74 5.10 7.98
C TRP A 118 -6.02 4.19 8.96
N GLU A 119 -6.13 2.88 8.74
CA GLU A 119 -5.50 1.86 9.55
C GLU A 119 -4.93 0.78 8.63
N VAL A 120 -3.69 0.38 8.84
CA VAL A 120 -3.12 -0.78 8.15
C VAL A 120 -3.79 -2.06 8.68
N ARG A 121 -4.25 -2.95 7.80
CA ARG A 121 -4.81 -4.28 8.19
C ARG A 121 -3.83 -5.02 9.07
N SER A 122 -4.27 -5.67 10.14
CA SER A 122 -3.42 -6.41 11.08
C SER A 122 -2.84 -7.73 10.52
N ASP A 123 -1.95 -8.39 11.27
CA ASP A 123 -1.38 -9.70 10.90
C ASP A 123 -2.47 -10.78 10.77
N ASP A 124 -3.41 -10.81 11.73
CA ASP A 124 -4.58 -11.71 11.71
C ASP A 124 -5.49 -11.50 10.49
N GLU A 125 -5.56 -10.26 9.98
CA GLU A 125 -6.33 -9.96 8.78
C GLU A 125 -5.59 -10.36 7.49
N GLY A 126 -4.26 -10.41 7.51
CA GLY A 126 -3.39 -10.58 6.35
C GLY A 126 -3.51 -9.47 5.31
N PHE A 127 -2.62 -9.46 4.31
CA PHE A 127 -2.75 -8.61 3.12
C PHE A 127 -3.34 -9.35 1.93
N ASP A 128 -4.06 -8.58 1.10
CA ASP A 128 -4.57 -9.02 -0.19
C ASP A 128 -3.89 -8.23 -1.31
N TYR A 129 -3.18 -8.94 -2.17
CA TYR A 129 -2.31 -8.36 -3.20
C TYR A 129 -3.02 -8.22 -4.56
N SER A 130 -4.31 -8.58 -4.65
CA SER A 130 -5.04 -8.60 -5.93
C SER A 130 -5.00 -7.25 -6.64
N GLY A 131 -5.16 -6.14 -5.92
CA GLY A 131 -5.07 -4.77 -6.45
C GLY A 131 -3.68 -4.33 -6.95
N LEU A 132 -2.64 -5.15 -6.75
CA LEU A 132 -1.29 -4.98 -7.29
C LEU A 132 -0.93 -6.00 -8.37
N THR A 133 -1.76 -7.04 -8.55
CA THR A 133 -1.54 -8.12 -9.53
C THR A 133 -2.61 -8.20 -10.62
N GLU A 134 -3.73 -7.49 -10.46
CA GLU A 134 -4.77 -7.36 -11.48
C GLU A 134 -4.58 -6.01 -12.19
N GLY A 135 -4.29 -6.08 -13.50
CA GLY A 135 -4.16 -4.92 -14.40
C GLY A 135 -5.32 -4.82 -15.37
#